data_AF-A0A3A2I3Z7-F1
#
_entry.id   AF-A0A3A2I3Z7-F1
#
_cell.length_a   1.000
_cell.length_b   1.000
_cell.length_c   1.000
_cell.angle_alpha   90.00
_cell.angle_beta   90.00
_cell.angle_gamma   90.00
#
_symmetry.space_group_name_H-M   'P 1'
#
loop_
_entity.id
_entity.type
_entity.pdbx_description
1 polymer ?
#
loop_
_entity_poly.entity_id
_entity_poly.type
_entity_poly.pdbx_seq_one_letter_code
_entity_poly.pdbx_strand_id
1 'polypeptide(L)'
;MTYEEFNQFCGSFAATSHVVQWGDAHVWKVGGKVFAIGGWSKDKQPAFTFKTSPLNFDFLRDSEGYIPAPYFANRGMKWIQQTETSGRLDEELKYYLSESYQIVALGLSKRRRQELGIE
;
A
#
# COMPACT_ATOMS: atom_id res chain seq x y z
N MET A 1 6.95 -1.65 -12.20
CA MET A 1 6.74 -0.30 -11.65
C MET A 1 7.96 0.11 -10.85
N THR A 2 8.49 1.31 -11.08
CA THR A 2 9.60 1.89 -10.31
C THR A 2 9.08 2.60 -9.04
N TYR A 3 9.98 2.98 -8.13
CA TYR A 3 9.58 3.79 -6.97
C TYR A 3 9.07 5.18 -7.37
N GLU A 4 9.57 5.75 -8.47
CA GLU A 4 9.08 7.04 -8.98
C GLU A 4 7.63 6.93 -9.46
N GLU A 5 7.33 5.93 -10.28
CA GLU A 5 5.96 5.65 -10.74
C GLU A 5 5.00 5.33 -9.58
N PHE A 6 5.48 4.55 -8.61
CA PHE A 6 4.75 4.25 -7.39
C PHE A 6 4.43 5.52 -6.59
N ASN A 7 5.40 6.40 -6.38
CA ASN A 7 5.19 7.65 -5.65
C ASN A 7 4.26 8.61 -6.40
N GLN A 8 4.39 8.70 -7.72
CA GLN A 8 3.49 9.50 -8.54
C GLN A 8 2.05 8.99 -8.43
N PHE A 9 1.86 7.67 -8.50
CA PHE A 9 0.54 7.05 -8.38
C PHE A 9 -0.07 7.23 -6.99
N CYS A 10 0.68 6.96 -5.92
CA CYS A 10 0.19 7.17 -4.57
C CYS A 10 -0.09 8.65 -4.27
N GLY A 11 0.68 9.57 -4.86
CA GLY A 11 0.50 11.01 -4.74
C GLY A 11 -0.71 11.58 -5.47
N SER A 12 -1.32 10.83 -6.40
CA SER A 12 -2.52 11.31 -7.10
C SER A 12 -3.80 11.16 -6.28
N PHE A 13 -3.79 10.41 -5.18
CA PHE A 13 -4.95 10.26 -4.32
C PHE A 13 -5.14 11.47 -3.38
N ALA A 14 -6.40 11.77 -3.05
CA ALA A 14 -6.75 12.90 -2.19
C ALA A 14 -6.18 12.75 -0.77
N ALA A 15 -5.82 13.88 -0.16
CA ALA A 15 -5.37 13.97 1.22
C ALA A 15 -4.24 12.97 1.60
N THR A 16 -3.35 12.71 0.64
CA THR A 16 -2.18 11.87 0.85
C THR A 16 -0.97 12.68 1.31
N SER A 17 -0.05 11.99 1.97
CA SER A 17 1.25 12.52 2.39
C SER A 17 2.31 11.43 2.24
N HIS A 18 3.52 11.86 1.92
CA HIS A 18 4.67 10.99 1.70
C HIS A 18 5.79 11.33 2.68
N VAL A 19 6.45 10.29 3.19
CA VAL A 19 7.66 10.42 3.99
C VAL A 19 8.57 9.22 3.69
N VAL A 20 9.87 9.47 3.61
CA VAL A 20 10.88 8.41 3.53
C VAL A 20 11.32 8.08 4.96
N GLN A 21 11.04 6.86 5.41
CA GLN A 21 11.37 6.40 6.77
C GLN A 21 11.50 4.88 6.82
N TRP A 22 11.86 4.31 7.97
CA TRP A 22 11.96 2.86 8.18
C TRP A 22 12.96 2.17 7.25
N GLY A 23 14.16 2.76 7.09
CA GLY A 23 15.22 2.24 6.22
C GLY A 23 14.94 2.55 4.75
N ASP A 24 14.87 3.83 4.43
CA ASP A 24 14.67 4.37 3.07
C ASP A 24 13.37 3.92 2.36
N ALA A 25 12.38 3.46 3.12
CA ALA A 25 11.11 3.07 2.56
C ALA A 25 10.21 4.30 2.30
N HIS A 26 9.56 4.32 1.15
CA HIS A 26 8.59 5.34 0.75
C HIS A 26 7.24 5.05 1.41
N VAL A 27 6.91 5.76 2.49
CA VAL A 27 5.69 5.53 3.27
C VAL A 27 4.62 6.54 2.88
N TRP A 28 3.51 6.02 2.39
CA TRP A 28 2.34 6.79 1.96
C TRP A 28 1.19 6.66 2.95
N LYS A 29 0.59 7.81 3.29
CA LYS A 29 -0.48 7.93 4.27
C LYS A 29 -1.65 8.72 3.72
N VAL A 30 -2.89 8.32 4.05
CA VAL A 30 -4.11 9.11 3.85
C VAL A 30 -4.65 9.54 5.20
N GLY A 31 -4.87 10.85 5.37
CA GLY A 31 -5.33 11.41 6.65
C GLY A 31 -4.44 11.04 7.85
N GLY A 32 -3.14 10.86 7.62
CA GLY A 32 -2.14 10.47 8.63
C GLY A 32 -2.03 8.96 8.91
N LYS A 33 -2.83 8.10 8.27
CA LYS A 33 -2.77 6.64 8.39
C LYS A 33 -2.11 6.01 7.17
N VAL A 34 -1.20 5.05 7.39
CA VAL A 34 -0.46 4.38 6.31
C VAL A 34 -1.40 3.52 5.47
N PHE A 35 -1.24 3.59 4.14
CA PHE A 35 -1.93 2.70 3.19
C PHE A 35 -0.96 2.00 2.23
N ALA A 36 0.21 2.56 1.94
CA ALA A 36 1.18 1.91 1.06
C ALA A 36 2.60 2.19 1.51
N ILE A 37 3.51 1.23 1.27
CA ILE A 37 4.95 1.41 1.41
C ILE A 37 5.68 0.84 0.19
N GLY A 38 6.61 1.59 -0.39
CA GLY A 38 7.61 1.07 -1.33
C GLY A 38 8.95 0.86 -0.61
N GLY A 39 9.47 -0.37 -0.56
CA GLY A 39 10.71 -0.70 0.16
C GLY A 39 10.77 -2.11 0.75
N TRP A 40 11.87 -2.39 1.45
CA TRP A 40 12.15 -3.61 2.25
C TRP A 40 12.41 -4.92 1.50
N SER A 41 12.82 -4.86 0.23
CA SER A 41 13.37 -6.06 -0.40
C SER A 41 14.74 -6.41 0.18
N LYS A 42 14.98 -7.71 0.35
CA LYS A 42 16.27 -8.25 0.81
C LYS A 42 17.39 -8.04 -0.22
N ASP A 43 17.04 -7.98 -1.50
CA ASP A 43 17.99 -8.05 -2.63
C ASP A 43 18.03 -6.76 -3.46
N LYS A 44 17.70 -5.62 -2.85
CA LYS A 44 17.62 -4.30 -3.50
C LYS A 44 16.61 -4.20 -4.65
N GLN A 45 15.78 -5.22 -4.86
CA GLN A 45 14.67 -5.15 -5.80
C GLN A 45 13.56 -4.26 -5.25
N PRO A 46 12.73 -3.63 -6.09
CA PRO A 46 11.52 -2.99 -5.61
C PRO A 46 10.63 -4.02 -4.89
N ALA A 47 9.89 -3.55 -3.89
CA ALA A 47 8.83 -4.31 -3.23
C ALA A 47 7.79 -3.31 -2.75
N PHE A 48 6.53 -3.70 -2.81
CA PHE A 48 5.41 -2.80 -2.54
C PHE A 48 4.44 -3.44 -1.57
N THR A 49 4.25 -2.81 -0.43
CA THR A 49 3.38 -3.27 0.65
C THR A 49 2.11 -2.43 0.68
N PHE A 50 0.96 -3.09 0.72
CA PHE A 50 -0.34 -2.43 0.74
C PHE A 50 -1.33 -3.19 1.65
N LYS A 51 -2.33 -2.45 2.15
CA LYS A 51 -3.39 -3.00 2.97
C LYS A 51 -4.42 -3.69 2.08
N THR A 52 -4.98 -4.79 2.55
CA THR A 52 -5.96 -5.57 1.80
C THR A 52 -7.24 -5.77 2.59
N SER A 53 -8.31 -6.12 1.87
CA SER A 53 -9.48 -6.75 2.47
C SER A 53 -9.10 -8.16 2.97
N PRO A 54 -9.93 -8.80 3.83
CA PRO A 54 -9.73 -10.20 4.19
C PRO A 54 -9.71 -11.13 2.97
N LEU A 55 -10.65 -10.94 2.03
CA LEU A 55 -10.74 -11.75 0.82
C LEU A 55 -9.48 -11.64 -0.06
N ASN A 56 -9.02 -10.42 -0.33
CA ASN A 56 -7.81 -10.20 -1.14
C ASN A 56 -6.57 -10.73 -0.41
N PHE A 57 -6.52 -10.64 0.92
CA PHE A 57 -5.41 -11.23 1.68
C PHE A 57 -5.34 -12.74 1.50
N ASP A 58 -6.47 -13.43 1.67
CA ASP A 58 -6.53 -14.89 1.61
C ASP A 58 -6.22 -15.40 0.20
N PHE A 59 -6.57 -14.64 -0.85
CA PHE A 59 -6.19 -14.94 -2.23
C PHE A 59 -4.70 -14.65 -2.50
N LEU A 60 -4.23 -13.45 -2.18
CA LEU A 60 -2.89 -12.99 -2.55
C LEU A 60 -1.79 -13.69 -1.77
N ARG A 61 -2.02 -14.08 -0.51
CA ARG A 61 -1.01 -14.75 0.30
C ARG A 61 -0.49 -16.07 -0.29
N ASP A 62 -1.29 -16.68 -1.16
CA ASP A 62 -0.99 -17.96 -1.82
C ASP A 62 -0.69 -17.76 -3.32
N SER A 63 -0.72 -16.51 -3.81
CA SER A 63 -0.47 -16.16 -5.20
C SER A 63 1.01 -15.89 -5.46
N GLU A 64 1.53 -16.35 -6.61
CA GLU A 64 2.91 -16.10 -7.00
C GLU A 64 3.21 -14.59 -7.12
N GLY A 65 4.35 -14.17 -6.56
CA GLY A 65 4.78 -12.77 -6.57
C GLY A 65 4.28 -11.93 -5.38
N TYR A 66 3.58 -12.56 -4.44
CA TYR A 66 3.06 -11.92 -3.23
C TYR A 66 3.43 -12.72 -1.97
N ILE A 67 3.61 -12.01 -0.86
CA ILE A 67 3.78 -12.60 0.47
C ILE A 67 2.99 -11.80 1.52
N PRO A 68 2.57 -12.40 2.64
CA PRO A 68 2.15 -11.65 3.81
C PRO A 68 3.24 -10.65 4.24
N ALA A 69 2.87 -9.39 4.48
CA ALA A 69 3.83 -8.34 4.80
C ALA A 69 4.52 -8.63 6.16
N PRO A 70 5.84 -8.91 6.20
CA PRO A 70 6.51 -9.46 7.38
C PRO A 70 6.41 -8.60 8.65
N TYR A 71 6.34 -7.28 8.50
CA TYR A 71 6.33 -6.32 9.62
C TYR A 71 4.95 -5.67 9.87
N PHE A 72 3.95 -5.96 9.04
CA PHE A 72 2.63 -5.32 9.08
C PHE A 72 1.48 -6.26 9.50
N ALA A 73 1.79 -7.53 9.77
CA ALA A 73 0.81 -8.54 10.22
C ALA A 73 0.37 -8.38 11.69
N ASN A 74 0.75 -7.29 12.37
CA ASN A 74 0.42 -7.10 13.78
C ASN A 74 -1.09 -6.85 13.99
N ARG A 75 -1.66 -7.43 15.06
CA ARG A 75 -3.04 -7.20 15.53
C ARG A 75 -4.14 -7.54 14.52
N GLY A 76 -3.93 -8.57 13.70
CA GLY A 76 -4.95 -9.06 12.76
C GLY A 76 -5.17 -8.18 11.53
N MET A 77 -4.31 -7.18 11.31
CA MET A 77 -4.35 -6.40 10.07
C MET A 77 -3.91 -7.24 8.88
N LYS A 78 -4.55 -7.02 7.74
CA LYS A 78 -4.33 -7.76 6.49
C LYS A 78 -3.51 -6.91 5.54
N TRP A 79 -2.25 -7.29 5.36
CA TRP A 79 -1.27 -6.58 4.55
C TRP A 79 -0.48 -7.57 3.70
N ILE A 80 -0.33 -7.24 2.43
CA ILE A 80 0.44 -8.01 1.46
C ILE A 80 1.63 -7.16 1.01
N GLN A 81 2.74 -7.84 0.76
CA GLN A 81 3.88 -7.29 0.03
C GLN A 81 3.97 -8.00 -1.31
N GLN A 82 3.90 -7.24 -2.40
CA GLN A 82 4.27 -7.72 -3.73
C GLN A 82 5.79 -7.69 -3.87
N THR A 83 6.36 -8.85 -4.20
CA THR A 83 7.80 -9.07 -4.39
C THR A 83 8.18 -9.28 -5.86
N GLU A 84 7.22 -9.67 -6.71
CA GLU A 84 7.41 -9.73 -8.16
C GLU A 84 7.20 -8.34 -8.77
N THR A 85 8.29 -7.73 -9.23
CA THR A 85 8.30 -6.33 -9.71
C THR A 85 8.93 -6.17 -11.10
N SER A 86 8.97 -7.24 -11.90
CA SER A 86 9.40 -7.20 -13.32
C SER A 86 8.52 -6.34 -14.22
N GLY A 87 7.33 -5.96 -13.75
CA GLY A 87 6.34 -5.16 -14.50
C GLY A 87 5.07 -5.94 -14.87
N ARG A 88 5.11 -7.29 -14.85
CA ARG A 88 3.96 -8.14 -15.19
C ARG A 88 2.74 -7.88 -14.29
N LEU A 89 2.96 -7.44 -13.06
CA LEU A 89 1.91 -7.22 -12.05
C LEU A 89 1.61 -5.73 -11.81
N ASP A 90 2.01 -4.82 -12.71
CA ASP A 90 1.88 -3.39 -12.47
C ASP A 90 0.43 -2.90 -12.48
N GLU A 91 -0.43 -3.53 -13.28
CA GLU A 91 -1.86 -3.21 -13.32
C GLU A 91 -2.56 -3.69 -12.04
N GLU A 92 -2.29 -4.92 -11.58
CA GLU A 92 -2.81 -5.39 -10.29
C GLU A 92 -2.27 -4.55 -9.13
N LEU A 93 -1.00 -4.13 -9.18
CA LEU A 93 -0.42 -3.26 -8.16
C LEU A 93 -1.20 -1.93 -8.05
N LYS A 94 -1.49 -1.27 -9.18
CA LYS A 94 -2.31 -0.03 -9.17
C LYS A 94 -3.70 -0.27 -8.61
N TYR A 95 -4.34 -1.38 -8.98
CA TYR A 95 -5.63 -1.78 -8.43
C TYR A 95 -5.56 -1.94 -6.90
N TYR A 96 -4.63 -2.73 -6.38
CA TYR A 96 -4.54 -3.00 -4.95
C TYR A 96 -4.07 -1.78 -4.13
N LEU A 97 -3.26 -0.89 -4.70
CA LEU A 97 -2.92 0.38 -4.06
C LEU A 97 -4.14 1.30 -3.94
N SER A 98 -5.00 1.33 -4.97
CA SER A 98 -6.27 2.07 -4.93
C SER A 98 -7.21 1.50 -3.86
N GLU A 99 -7.37 0.18 -3.83
CA GLU A 99 -8.18 -0.50 -2.81
C GLU A 99 -7.63 -0.28 -1.39
N SER A 100 -6.31 -0.33 -1.23
CA SER A 100 -5.65 -0.04 0.05
C SER A 100 -5.94 1.39 0.52
N TYR A 101 -5.82 2.37 -0.38
CA TYR A 101 -6.19 3.75 -0.10
C TYR A 101 -7.65 3.84 0.36
N GLN A 102 -8.58 3.22 -0.37
CA GLN A 102 -10.01 3.23 -0.01
C GLN A 102 -10.28 2.62 1.36
N ILE A 103 -9.71 1.45 1.66
CA ILE A 103 -9.87 0.79 2.97
C ILE A 103 -9.41 1.69 4.11
N VAL A 104 -8.25 2.35 3.95
CA VAL A 104 -7.70 3.21 5.00
C VAL A 104 -8.48 4.52 5.11
N ALA A 105 -8.87 5.12 3.99
CA ALA A 105 -9.66 6.33 3.93
C ALA A 105 -11.06 6.14 4.55
N LEU A 106 -11.76 5.06 4.21
CA LEU A 106 -13.06 4.70 4.80
C LEU A 106 -12.97 4.36 6.30
N GLY A 107 -11.79 3.94 6.77
CA GLY A 107 -11.49 3.76 8.19
C GLY A 107 -11.32 5.06 8.98
N LEU A 108 -11.25 6.23 8.32
CA LEU A 108 -11.30 7.53 8.99
C LEU A 108 -12.73 7.85 9.46
N SER A 109 -12.90 8.73 10.46
CA SER A 109 -14.24 9.17 10.85
C SER A 109 -14.90 9.97 9.72
N LYS A 110 -16.25 9.96 9.66
CA LYS A 110 -17.00 10.75 8.67
C LYS A 110 -16.60 12.22 8.67
N ARG A 111 -16.47 12.82 9.85
CA ARG A 111 -15.98 14.21 10.02
C ARG A 111 -14.60 14.38 9.40
N ARG A 112 -13.67 13.47 9.67
CA ARG A 112 -12.30 13.57 9.16
C ARG A 112 -12.24 13.41 7.64
N ARG A 113 -13.06 12.53 7.05
CA ARG A 113 -13.18 12.41 5.59
C ARG A 113 -13.68 13.70 4.96
N GLN A 114 -14.72 14.31 5.53
CA GLN A 114 -15.25 15.60 5.07
C GLN A 114 -14.21 16.73 5.14
N GLU A 115 -13.49 16.86 6.26
CA GLU A 115 -12.40 17.85 6.42
C GLU A 115 -11.29 17.69 5.37
N LEU A 116 -11.10 16.48 4.87
CA LEU A 116 -10.05 16.12 3.92
C LEU A 116 -10.53 16.03 2.46
N GLY A 117 -11.82 16.30 2.19
CA GLY A 117 -12.38 16.17 0.85
C GLY A 117 -12.42 14.73 0.31
N ILE A 118 -12.57 13.75 1.21
CA ILE A 118 -12.74 12.33 0.88
C ILE A 118 -14.23 12.01 1.00
N GLU A 119 -14.84 11.48 -0.06
CA GLU A 119 -16.23 11.02 -0.06
C GLU A 119 -16.37 9.60 0.53
#